data_AF-A0A2H1A2D9-F1
#
_entry.id   AF-A0A2H1A2D9-F1
#
_cell.length_a   1.000
_cell.length_b   1.000
_cell.length_c   1.000
_cell.angle_alpha   90.00
_cell.angle_beta   90.00
_cell.angle_gamma   90.00
#
_symmetry.space_group_name_H-M   'P 1'
#
loop_
_entity.id
_entity.type
_entity.pdbx_description
1 polymer ?
#
loop_
_entity_poly.entity_id
_entity_poly.type
_entity_poly.pdbx_seq_one_letter_code
_entity_poly.pdbx_strand_id
1 'polypeptide(L)'
;MIWKPFTFAALFSAAAVADPAPESHDSPTDVSYRATFTKGVDGYVNFSSKNGSVIVDVDISGLPNYGGPFMYHIHEKQVPSDGNCTGTKAHFNPYHGYEKAPTPAELEVGDLSGRHGEIHAQSFQTSYIDPYLSLNPDNKAFFANLSVVVHLHNTSRIACANITKEYTVPPVEGGASGKTLAAGAVALAAGALLI
;
A
#
# COMPACT_ATOMS: atom_id res chain seq x y z
N MET A 1 54.17 -5.28 -47.67
CA MET A 1 53.36 -5.78 -46.54
C MET A 1 52.46 -4.65 -46.09
N ILE A 2 51.13 -4.79 -46.20
CA ILE A 2 50.17 -3.72 -45.91
C ILE A 2 49.51 -4.02 -44.56
N TRP A 3 49.88 -3.26 -43.53
CA TRP A 3 49.24 -3.34 -42.21
C TRP A 3 48.01 -2.43 -42.22
N LYS A 4 46.81 -3.02 -42.18
CA LYS A 4 45.57 -2.27 -41.91
C LYS A 4 45.42 -2.11 -40.39
N PRO A 5 45.22 -0.90 -39.86
CA PRO A 5 44.94 -0.71 -38.44
C PRO A 5 43.54 -1.26 -38.13
N PHE A 6 43.44 -2.15 -37.13
CA PHE A 6 42.15 -2.57 -36.58
C PHE A 6 41.61 -1.45 -35.69
N THR A 7 40.56 -0.79 -36.15
CA THR A 7 39.81 0.19 -35.35
C THR A 7 38.96 -0.56 -34.33
N PHE A 8 39.41 -0.62 -33.08
CA PHE A 8 38.58 -1.09 -31.98
C PHE A 8 37.50 -0.04 -31.68
N ALA A 9 36.26 -0.36 -32.03
CA ALA A 9 35.11 0.43 -31.59
C ALA A 9 34.88 0.18 -30.10
N ALA A 10 35.14 1.18 -29.26
CA ALA A 10 34.82 1.12 -27.84
C ALA A 10 33.30 1.18 -27.65
N LEU A 11 32.70 0.06 -27.25
CA LEU A 11 31.32 0.00 -26.78
C LEU A 11 31.24 0.70 -25.42
N PHE A 12 30.90 1.99 -25.43
CA PHE A 12 30.48 2.71 -24.23
C PHE A 12 29.12 2.16 -23.77
N SER A 13 29.15 1.19 -22.86
CA SER A 13 27.98 0.84 -22.07
C SER A 13 27.65 2.01 -21.15
N ALA A 14 26.65 2.82 -21.53
CA ALA A 14 26.10 3.83 -20.65
C ALA A 14 25.44 3.13 -19.46
N ALA A 15 26.08 3.19 -18.29
CA ALA A 15 25.43 2.82 -17.04
C ALA A 15 24.27 3.81 -16.83
N ALA A 16 23.04 3.30 -16.81
CA ALA A 16 21.90 4.08 -16.37
C ALA A 16 22.11 4.39 -14.88
N VAL A 17 22.41 5.65 -14.58
CA VAL A 17 22.40 6.14 -13.20
C VAL A 17 20.94 6.17 -12.77
N ALA A 18 20.61 5.58 -11.63
CA ALA A 18 19.27 5.69 -11.06
C ALA A 18 18.94 7.17 -10.82
N ASP A 19 17.75 7.59 -11.23
CA ASP A 19 17.23 8.92 -10.91
C ASP A 19 16.55 8.84 -9.52
N PRO A 20 16.94 9.66 -8.53
CA PRO A 20 16.22 9.73 -7.26
C PRO A 20 14.74 10.04 -7.50
N ALA A 21 13.85 9.21 -6.93
CA ALA A 21 12.42 9.40 -7.04
C ALA A 21 12.02 10.76 -6.45
N PRO A 22 11.23 11.60 -7.16
CA PRO A 22 10.71 12.83 -6.60
C PRO A 22 9.63 12.53 -5.55
N GLU A 23 9.53 13.38 -4.53
CA GLU A 23 8.38 13.36 -3.62
C GLU A 23 7.09 13.77 -4.38
N SER A 24 6.00 13.08 -4.05
CA SER A 24 4.67 13.25 -4.60
C SER A 24 3.74 13.89 -3.56
N HIS A 25 3.15 15.02 -3.96
CA HIS A 25 2.18 15.78 -3.17
C HIS A 25 0.89 16.04 -3.97
N ASP A 26 0.58 15.15 -4.91
CA ASP A 26 -0.48 15.29 -5.92
C ASP A 26 -1.63 14.29 -5.77
N SER A 27 -1.58 13.41 -4.77
CA SER A 27 -2.64 12.43 -4.51
C SER A 27 -3.98 13.13 -4.22
N PRO A 28 -5.09 12.75 -4.88
CA PRO A 28 -6.39 13.37 -4.67
C PRO A 28 -6.89 13.16 -3.23
N THR A 29 -7.77 14.01 -2.73
CA THR A 29 -8.34 13.84 -1.38
C THR A 29 -9.36 12.69 -1.34
N ASP A 30 -9.60 12.16 -0.15
CA ASP A 30 -10.73 11.26 0.15
C ASP A 30 -10.78 9.94 -0.63
N VAL A 31 -9.66 9.54 -1.26
CA VAL A 31 -9.48 8.21 -1.85
C VAL A 31 -8.80 7.25 -0.88
N SER A 32 -9.26 6.00 -0.87
CA SER A 32 -8.61 4.88 -0.18
C SER A 32 -8.56 3.66 -1.10
N TYR A 33 -7.49 2.89 -0.99
CA TYR A 33 -7.25 1.64 -1.72
C TYR A 33 -6.71 0.59 -0.75
N ARG A 34 -7.09 -0.68 -0.91
CA ARG A 34 -6.63 -1.77 -0.03
C ARG A 34 -6.15 -2.98 -0.83
N ALA A 35 -5.05 -3.56 -0.35
CA ALA A 35 -4.65 -4.92 -0.66
C ALA A 35 -4.97 -5.82 0.55
N THR A 36 -5.93 -6.73 0.40
CA THR A 36 -6.38 -7.63 1.48
C THR A 36 -5.83 -9.04 1.27
N PHE A 37 -5.05 -9.53 2.23
CA PHE A 37 -4.51 -10.89 2.23
C PHE A 37 -5.52 -11.88 2.80
N THR A 38 -5.69 -13.00 2.10
CA THR A 38 -6.61 -14.11 2.46
C THR A 38 -5.96 -15.49 2.22
N LYS A 39 -4.66 -15.51 1.96
CA LYS A 39 -3.84 -16.68 1.61
C LYS A 39 -2.40 -16.42 2.05
N GLY A 40 -1.81 -17.39 2.75
CA GLY A 40 -0.44 -17.32 3.26
C GLY A 40 -0.33 -16.50 4.55
N VAL A 41 -0.88 -15.29 4.56
CA VAL A 41 -1.10 -14.42 5.73
C VAL A 41 -2.52 -13.84 5.69
N ASP A 42 -2.98 -13.33 6.82
CA ASP A 42 -4.27 -12.64 6.96
C ASP A 42 -4.04 -11.16 7.28
N GLY A 43 -4.91 -10.28 6.77
CA GLY A 43 -4.87 -8.84 7.06
C GLY A 43 -4.86 -7.97 5.81
N TYR A 44 -4.25 -6.79 5.87
CA TYR A 44 -4.22 -5.83 4.79
C TYR A 44 -3.01 -4.87 4.78
N VAL A 45 -2.81 -4.23 3.62
CA VAL A 45 -2.21 -2.90 3.51
C VAL A 45 -3.26 -1.95 2.91
N ASN A 46 -3.54 -0.86 3.61
CA ASN A 46 -4.43 0.22 3.18
C ASN A 46 -3.61 1.44 2.78
N PHE A 47 -4.04 2.13 1.74
CA PHE A 47 -3.41 3.31 1.16
C PHE A 47 -4.44 4.41 1.05
N SER A 48 -4.27 5.51 1.80
CA SER A 48 -5.16 6.67 1.75
C SER A 48 -4.36 7.95 1.50
N SER A 49 -5.02 9.02 1.04
CA SER A 49 -4.35 10.31 0.80
C SER A 49 -4.52 11.28 1.98
N LYS A 50 -3.45 11.99 2.33
CA LYS A 50 -3.50 13.16 3.21
C LYS A 50 -2.50 14.21 2.75
N ASN A 51 -2.98 15.43 2.52
CA ASN A 51 -2.17 16.56 2.04
C ASN A 51 -1.36 16.24 0.77
N GLY A 52 -1.89 15.41 -0.13
CA GLY A 52 -1.24 15.05 -1.40
C GLY A 52 -0.25 13.88 -1.34
N SER A 53 0.19 13.47 -0.14
CA SER A 53 1.03 12.28 0.06
C SER A 53 0.19 11.09 0.54
N VAL A 54 0.78 9.89 0.52
CA VAL A 54 0.08 8.63 0.80
C VAL A 54 0.35 8.19 2.24
N ILE A 55 -0.71 7.96 3.00
CA ILE A 55 -0.67 7.21 4.27
C ILE A 55 -0.79 5.72 3.93
N VAL A 56 0.09 4.92 4.51
CA VAL A 56 0.06 3.46 4.44
C VAL A 56 -0.26 2.92 5.83
N ASP A 57 -1.38 2.23 5.98
CA ASP A 57 -1.74 1.51 7.20
C ASP A 57 -1.58 0.01 6.96
N VAL A 58 -0.71 -0.64 7.75
CA VAL A 58 -0.43 -2.08 7.66
C VAL A 58 -1.02 -2.78 8.87
N ASP A 59 -1.72 -3.89 8.65
CA ASP A 59 -2.17 -4.81 9.68
C ASP A 59 -2.07 -6.23 9.10
N ILE A 60 -1.01 -6.96 9.45
CA ILE A 60 -0.71 -8.30 8.92
C ILE A 60 -0.53 -9.26 10.08
N SER A 61 -1.10 -10.45 9.97
CA SER A 61 -1.03 -11.51 10.98
C SER A 61 -0.89 -12.90 10.34
N GLY A 62 -0.49 -13.89 11.13
CA GLY A 62 -0.28 -15.25 10.64
C GLY A 62 1.05 -15.45 9.90
N LEU A 63 2.00 -14.50 10.02
CA LEU A 63 3.35 -14.67 9.51
C LEU A 63 4.03 -15.89 10.19
N PRO A 64 4.83 -16.68 9.47
CA PRO A 64 5.44 -17.88 10.02
C PRO A 64 6.45 -17.56 11.13
N ASN A 65 6.79 -18.53 11.96
CA ASN A 65 7.83 -18.41 12.98
C ASN A 65 9.26 -18.68 12.43
N TYR A 66 9.41 -18.70 11.10
CA TYR A 66 10.66 -18.98 10.39
C TYR A 66 10.78 -18.10 9.15
N GLY A 67 12.01 -17.92 8.65
CA GLY A 67 12.27 -17.20 7.40
C GLY A 67 12.04 -15.69 7.45
N GLY A 68 11.76 -15.12 8.63
CA GLY A 68 11.80 -13.68 8.85
C GLY A 68 13.25 -13.15 8.96
N PRO A 69 13.45 -11.83 9.02
CA PRO A 69 12.41 -10.79 8.97
C PRO A 69 11.68 -10.76 7.61
N PHE A 70 10.41 -10.36 7.62
CA PHE A 70 9.56 -10.39 6.44
C PHE A 70 9.56 -9.03 5.76
N MET A 71 9.69 -9.05 4.45
CA MET A 71 9.61 -7.85 3.62
C MET A 71 8.25 -7.82 2.91
N TYR A 72 7.79 -6.64 2.56
CA TYR A 72 6.58 -6.41 1.78
C TYR A 72 6.80 -5.25 0.82
N HIS A 73 6.38 -5.45 -0.42
CA HIS A 73 6.64 -4.51 -1.53
C HIS A 73 5.41 -4.39 -2.41
N ILE A 74 5.29 -3.26 -3.10
CA ILE A 74 4.39 -3.12 -4.24
C ILE A 74 5.09 -3.71 -5.47
N HIS A 75 4.38 -4.53 -6.24
CA HIS A 75 4.89 -5.20 -7.44
C HIS A 75 4.32 -4.60 -8.73
N GLU A 76 5.05 -4.68 -9.83
CA GLU A 76 4.71 -4.01 -11.10
C GLU A 76 3.48 -4.58 -11.84
N LYS A 77 2.87 -5.69 -11.37
CA LYS A 77 1.66 -6.27 -11.96
C LYS A 77 0.67 -6.72 -10.87
N GLN A 78 -0.59 -6.86 -11.27
CA GLN A 78 -1.64 -7.50 -10.47
C GLN A 78 -1.33 -8.98 -10.23
N VAL A 79 -1.84 -9.51 -9.13
CA VAL A 79 -1.95 -10.94 -8.88
C VAL A 79 -2.83 -11.57 -9.98
N PRO A 80 -2.32 -12.57 -10.73
CA PRO A 80 -3.08 -13.28 -11.75
C PRO A 80 -4.28 -14.07 -11.18
N SER A 81 -5.18 -14.50 -12.06
CA SER A 81 -6.41 -15.23 -11.70
C SER A 81 -6.20 -16.61 -11.06
N ASP A 82 -5.02 -17.22 -11.22
CA ASP A 82 -4.62 -18.44 -10.50
C ASP A 82 -4.15 -18.16 -9.05
N GLY A 83 -3.98 -16.88 -8.68
CA GLY A 83 -3.48 -16.45 -7.38
C GLY A 83 -1.97 -16.63 -7.19
N ASN A 84 -1.20 -16.93 -8.24
CA ASN A 84 0.23 -17.16 -8.12
C ASN A 84 1.00 -15.85 -8.00
N CYS A 85 1.58 -15.60 -6.82
CA CYS A 85 2.34 -14.38 -6.53
C CYS A 85 3.56 -14.15 -7.43
N THR A 86 4.03 -15.16 -8.18
CA THR A 86 5.08 -14.98 -9.20
C THR A 86 4.60 -14.10 -10.36
N GLY A 87 3.29 -14.14 -10.67
CA GLY A 87 2.70 -13.37 -11.76
C GLY A 87 2.66 -11.85 -11.54
N THR A 88 2.90 -11.38 -10.31
CA THR A 88 3.06 -9.95 -10.00
C THR A 88 4.39 -9.37 -10.53
N LYS A 89 5.32 -10.24 -10.96
CA LYS A 89 6.63 -9.90 -11.55
C LYS A 89 7.55 -9.10 -10.61
N ALA A 90 8.33 -8.13 -11.09
CA ALA A 90 9.31 -7.37 -10.31
C ALA A 90 8.64 -6.40 -9.30
N HIS A 91 9.44 -5.70 -8.49
CA HIS A 91 8.95 -4.59 -7.68
C HIS A 91 8.50 -3.42 -8.57
N PHE A 92 7.64 -2.55 -8.03
CA PHE A 92 7.21 -1.34 -8.71
C PHE A 92 8.32 -0.28 -8.67
N ASN A 93 9.06 -0.18 -9.77
CA ASN A 93 10.25 0.67 -9.85
C ASN A 93 10.22 1.62 -11.06
N PRO A 94 9.38 2.67 -11.04
CA PRO A 94 9.23 3.61 -12.16
C PRO A 94 10.45 4.53 -12.36
N TYR A 95 11.35 4.70 -11.39
CA TYR A 95 12.52 5.59 -11.49
C TYR A 95 13.86 4.85 -11.57
N HIS A 96 13.83 3.51 -11.65
CA HIS A 96 15.02 2.65 -11.68
C HIS A 96 15.91 2.78 -10.42
N GLY A 97 15.29 2.97 -9.25
CA GLY A 97 15.95 2.91 -7.95
C GLY A 97 16.52 1.53 -7.64
N TYR A 98 17.24 1.41 -6.53
CA TYR A 98 17.93 0.19 -6.10
C TYR A 98 17.19 -0.53 -4.98
N GLU A 99 17.34 -1.86 -4.88
CA GLU A 99 16.91 -2.66 -3.71
C GLU A 99 17.61 -2.24 -2.40
N LYS A 100 18.74 -1.53 -2.50
CA LYS A 100 19.47 -1.00 -1.36
C LYS A 100 20.20 0.28 -1.75
N ALA A 101 19.85 1.37 -1.08
CA ALA A 101 20.43 2.69 -1.31
C ALA A 101 20.74 3.41 0.02
N PRO A 102 21.65 4.40 0.04
CA PRO A 102 21.92 5.21 1.23
C PRO A 102 20.82 6.24 1.53
N THR A 103 19.97 6.58 0.54
CA THR A 103 18.86 7.53 0.74
C THR A 103 17.50 6.92 0.36
N PRO A 104 16.39 7.33 1.02
CA PRO A 104 15.03 6.83 0.70
C PRO A 104 14.53 7.09 -0.71
N ALA A 105 15.05 8.14 -1.37
CA ALA A 105 14.68 8.54 -2.73
C ALA A 105 15.33 7.65 -3.81
N GLU A 106 16.47 7.04 -3.51
CA GLU A 106 17.19 6.14 -4.41
C GLU A 106 16.70 4.68 -4.31
N LEU A 107 15.80 4.36 -3.38
CA LEU A 107 15.12 3.06 -3.30
C LEU A 107 14.05 2.93 -4.40
N GLU A 108 13.68 1.70 -4.72
CA GLU A 108 12.52 1.43 -5.57
C GLU A 108 11.24 2.04 -4.95
N VAL A 109 10.36 2.63 -5.77
CA VAL A 109 9.15 3.30 -5.24
C VAL A 109 8.25 2.35 -4.47
N GLY A 110 8.16 1.09 -4.92
CA GLY A 110 7.42 0.02 -4.26
C GLY A 110 8.11 -0.63 -3.07
N ASP A 111 9.34 -0.24 -2.71
CA ASP A 111 10.06 -0.81 -1.57
C ASP A 111 9.61 -0.18 -0.24
N LEU A 112 8.52 -0.72 0.30
CA LEU A 112 7.96 -0.28 1.58
C LEU A 112 8.83 -0.73 2.76
N SER A 113 9.51 -1.87 2.67
CA SER A 113 10.29 -2.43 3.79
C SER A 113 11.66 -1.80 3.92
N GLY A 114 12.38 -1.56 2.83
CA GLY A 114 13.65 -0.84 2.86
C GLY A 114 13.49 0.62 3.31
N ARG A 115 12.33 1.25 3.07
CA ARG A 115 12.04 2.61 3.51
C ARG A 115 11.46 2.70 4.93
N HIS A 116 10.55 1.82 5.32
CA HIS A 116 9.78 1.94 6.59
C HIS A 116 10.02 0.81 7.60
N GLY A 117 10.87 -0.14 7.28
CA GLY A 117 11.28 -1.25 8.15
C GLY A 117 10.67 -2.60 7.80
N GLU A 118 11.45 -3.66 8.03
CA GLU A 118 11.02 -5.05 7.89
C GLU A 118 10.15 -5.51 9.08
N ILE A 119 9.44 -6.61 8.90
CA ILE A 119 8.56 -7.19 9.91
C ILE A 119 9.29 -8.28 10.71
N HIS A 120 9.47 -8.06 12.01
CA HIS A 120 10.19 -8.97 12.92
C HIS A 120 9.29 -9.87 13.79
N ALA A 121 7.98 -9.87 13.59
CA ALA A 121 7.00 -10.57 14.43
C ALA A 121 5.97 -11.34 13.60
N GLN A 122 5.24 -12.28 14.23
CA GLN A 122 4.19 -13.07 13.57
C GLN A 122 2.91 -12.27 13.27
N SER A 123 2.75 -11.11 13.93
CA SER A 123 1.75 -10.10 13.64
C SER A 123 2.41 -8.71 13.71
N PHE A 124 1.95 -7.79 12.87
CA PHE A 124 2.55 -6.48 12.69
C PHE A 124 1.50 -5.45 12.32
N GLN A 125 1.49 -4.33 13.04
CA GLN A 125 0.62 -3.21 12.79
C GLN A 125 1.44 -1.91 12.83
N THR A 126 1.28 -1.06 11.81
CA THR A 126 1.92 0.26 11.74
C THR A 126 1.13 1.21 10.84
N SER A 127 1.42 2.50 10.95
CA SER A 127 0.91 3.54 10.03
C SER A 127 2.03 4.56 9.80
N TYR A 128 2.28 4.90 8.54
CA TYR A 128 3.32 5.86 8.13
C TYR A 128 2.90 6.63 6.88
N ILE A 129 3.60 7.73 6.59
CA ILE A 129 3.45 8.47 5.33
C ILE A 129 4.58 8.03 4.40
N ASP A 130 4.24 7.58 3.20
CA ASP A 130 5.19 7.43 2.10
C ASP A 130 5.09 8.66 1.17
N PRO A 131 6.16 9.46 1.04
CA PRO A 131 6.15 10.65 0.21
C PRO A 131 6.49 10.36 -1.26
N TYR A 132 6.87 9.15 -1.66
CA TYR A 132 7.26 8.82 -3.05
C TYR A 132 6.16 8.05 -3.80
N LEU A 133 5.20 7.46 -3.09
CA LEU A 133 3.97 6.92 -3.66
C LEU A 133 3.00 8.05 -4.10
N SER A 134 2.20 7.78 -5.13
CA SER A 134 1.08 8.65 -5.51
C SER A 134 -0.20 7.87 -5.81
N LEU A 135 -1.35 8.44 -5.43
CA LEU A 135 -2.68 7.99 -5.82
C LEU A 135 -3.26 8.80 -6.99
N ASN A 136 -2.48 9.72 -7.60
CA ASN A 136 -2.83 10.40 -8.84
C ASN A 136 -2.55 9.50 -10.06
N PRO A 137 -3.57 9.12 -10.88
CA PRO A 137 -3.39 8.27 -12.06
C PRO A 137 -2.42 8.81 -13.13
N ASP A 138 -2.19 10.12 -13.18
CA ASP A 138 -1.28 10.76 -14.14
C ASP A 138 0.19 10.78 -13.66
N ASN A 139 0.45 10.37 -12.41
CA ASN A 139 1.80 10.32 -11.83
C ASN A 139 2.49 8.99 -12.17
N LYS A 140 3.80 9.04 -12.49
CA LYS A 140 4.62 7.84 -12.77
C LYS A 140 4.72 6.89 -11.56
N ALA A 141 4.54 7.40 -10.34
CA ALA A 141 4.46 6.67 -9.09
C ALA A 141 3.05 6.13 -8.77
N PHE A 142 2.09 6.20 -9.71
CA PHE A 142 0.76 5.62 -9.52
C PHE A 142 0.82 4.09 -9.42
N PHE A 143 0.40 3.58 -8.27
CA PHE A 143 0.51 2.16 -7.92
C PHE A 143 -0.85 1.49 -7.63
N ALA A 144 -1.94 2.26 -7.62
CA ALA A 144 -3.20 1.84 -7.01
C ALA A 144 -4.01 0.79 -7.81
N ASN A 145 -3.46 0.32 -8.94
CA ASN A 145 -3.98 -0.75 -9.79
C ASN A 145 -3.05 -1.98 -9.83
N LEU A 146 -2.08 -2.07 -8.92
CA LEU A 146 -1.05 -3.10 -8.88
C LEU A 146 -1.32 -4.14 -7.77
N SER A 147 -0.28 -4.71 -7.16
CA SER A 147 -0.40 -5.64 -6.03
C SER A 147 0.64 -5.37 -4.95
N VAL A 148 0.35 -5.81 -3.73
CA VAL A 148 1.33 -5.96 -2.65
C VAL A 148 1.70 -7.43 -2.52
N VAL A 149 2.97 -7.73 -2.28
CA VAL A 149 3.49 -9.08 -2.00
C VAL A 149 4.24 -9.04 -0.67
N VAL A 150 4.12 -10.12 0.12
CA VAL A 150 4.89 -10.36 1.34
C VAL A 150 5.87 -11.49 1.10
N HIS A 151 7.10 -11.34 1.60
CA HIS A 151 8.24 -12.21 1.36
C HIS A 151 8.86 -12.70 2.66
N LEU A 152 9.45 -13.90 2.62
CA LEU A 152 10.53 -14.29 3.52
C LEU A 152 11.79 -13.45 3.25
N HIS A 153 12.71 -13.38 4.22
CA HIS A 153 14.01 -12.73 4.08
C HIS A 153 14.83 -13.26 2.88
N ASN A 154 14.63 -14.52 2.47
CA ASN A 154 15.25 -15.11 1.27
C ASN A 154 14.52 -14.76 -0.06
N THR A 155 13.72 -13.69 -0.06
CA THR A 155 12.86 -13.18 -1.16
C THR A 155 11.72 -14.09 -1.63
N SER A 156 11.52 -15.27 -1.04
CA SER A 156 10.40 -16.16 -1.36
C SER A 156 9.04 -15.51 -1.05
N ARG A 157 8.16 -15.42 -2.05
CA ARG A 157 6.81 -14.83 -1.93
C ARG A 157 5.90 -15.77 -1.14
N ILE A 158 5.35 -15.29 -0.02
CA ILE A 158 4.46 -16.09 0.86
C ILE A 158 3.00 -15.66 0.80
N ALA A 159 2.73 -14.40 0.47
CA ALA A 159 1.38 -13.89 0.27
C ALA A 159 1.37 -12.77 -0.77
N CYS A 160 0.24 -12.53 -1.40
CA CYS A 160 0.04 -11.40 -2.31
C CYS A 160 -1.44 -11.02 -2.42
N ALA A 161 -1.71 -9.75 -2.69
CA ALA A 161 -3.06 -9.23 -2.85
C ALA A 161 -3.09 -8.06 -3.85
N ASN A 162 -4.15 -7.99 -4.66
CA ASN A 162 -4.37 -6.86 -5.55
C ASN A 162 -4.76 -5.61 -4.76
N ILE A 163 -4.19 -4.47 -5.16
CA ILE A 163 -4.60 -3.16 -4.64
C ILE A 163 -5.87 -2.79 -5.39
N THR A 164 -6.96 -2.60 -4.66
CA THR A 164 -8.28 -2.26 -5.22
C THR A 164 -8.86 -1.04 -4.52
N LYS A 165 -9.65 -0.23 -5.23
CA LYS A 165 -10.27 0.97 -4.66
C LYS A 165 -11.30 0.59 -3.62
N GLU A 166 -11.18 1.14 -2.42
CA GLU A 166 -12.24 1.05 -1.43
C GLU A 166 -13.27 2.16 -1.68
N TYR A 167 -14.55 1.79 -1.69
CA TYR A 167 -15.61 2.76 -1.48
C TYR A 167 -15.72 3.01 0.02
N THR A 168 -15.00 4.02 0.50
CA THR A 168 -15.30 4.64 1.79
C THR A 168 -16.72 5.21 1.72
N VAL A 169 -17.54 4.84 2.70
CA VAL A 169 -18.89 5.39 2.87
C VAL A 169 -18.75 6.91 3.05
N PRO A 170 -19.57 7.75 2.38
CA PRO A 170 -19.53 9.20 2.60
C PRO A 170 -19.62 9.53 4.09
N PRO A 171 -18.99 10.62 4.56
CA PRO A 171 -19.20 11.10 5.91
C PRO A 171 -20.71 11.22 6.17
N VAL A 172 -21.18 10.68 7.30
CA VAL A 172 -22.57 10.90 7.72
C VAL A 172 -22.68 12.38 8.09
N GLU A 173 -23.06 13.20 7.12
CA GLU A 173 -23.49 14.57 7.38
C GLU A 173 -24.59 14.54 8.43
N GLY A 174 -24.51 15.45 9.40
CA GLY A 174 -25.36 15.49 10.59
C GLY A 174 -26.83 15.78 10.28
N GLY A 175 -27.53 14.80 9.71
CA GLY A 175 -28.97 14.82 9.46
C GLY A 175 -29.73 14.36 10.69
N ALA A 176 -30.10 15.29 11.57
CA ALA A 176 -30.98 15.00 12.69
C ALA A 176 -32.34 14.49 12.20
N SER A 177 -32.71 13.26 12.56
CA SER A 177 -34.08 12.76 12.42
C SER A 177 -34.47 12.00 13.68
N GLY A 178 -35.29 12.63 14.51
CA GLY A 178 -35.69 12.09 15.80
C GLY A 178 -36.62 10.88 15.63
N LYS A 179 -36.46 9.89 16.52
CA LYS A 179 -37.53 8.94 16.83
C LYS A 179 -37.99 9.18 18.26
N THR A 180 -39.01 10.02 18.38
CA THR A 180 -39.83 10.16 19.58
C THR A 180 -40.43 8.79 19.91
N LEU A 181 -39.97 8.16 20.98
CA LEU A 181 -40.56 6.91 21.47
C LEU A 181 -41.89 7.23 22.15
N ALA A 182 -42.98 7.13 21.40
CA ALA A 182 -44.32 7.15 21.93
C ALA A 182 -44.62 5.82 22.66
N ALA A 183 -44.53 5.83 23.99
CA ALA A 183 -45.16 4.82 24.85
C ALA A 183 -46.54 5.35 25.26
N GLY A 184 -47.62 4.75 24.75
CA GLY A 184 -48.98 5.22 24.97
C GLY A 184 -49.73 4.44 26.04
N ALA A 185 -50.38 5.16 26.97
CA ALA A 185 -51.48 4.76 27.88
C ALA A 185 -51.22 3.55 28.82
N VAL A 186 -51.84 3.38 29.99
CA VAL A 186 -53.10 3.88 30.62
C VAL A 186 -52.78 4.11 32.13
N ALA A 187 -53.58 4.75 33.01
CA ALA A 187 -54.97 5.20 32.97
C ALA A 187 -55.20 6.49 33.83
N LEU A 188 -56.45 6.73 34.25
CA LEU A 188 -56.88 7.87 35.07
C LEU A 188 -57.09 7.48 36.53
N ALA A 189 -56.91 8.43 37.45
CA ALA A 189 -57.81 8.64 38.59
C ALA A 189 -57.65 10.07 39.13
N ALA A 190 -58.69 10.90 38.99
CA ALA A 190 -58.82 12.14 39.76
C ALA A 190 -59.84 11.91 40.88
N GLY A 191 -59.46 12.22 42.11
CA GLY A 191 -60.33 12.12 43.29
C GLY A 191 -59.91 13.13 44.33
N ALA A 192 -60.73 14.15 44.54
CA ALA A 192 -60.51 15.15 45.58
C ALA A 192 -61.07 14.68 46.93
N LEU A 193 -60.41 15.04 48.04
CA LEU A 193 -61.13 15.33 49.28
C LEU A 193 -60.35 16.31 50.16
N LEU A 194 -61.11 17.10 50.93
CA LEU A 194 -60.65 18.09 51.89
C LEU A 194 -59.96 17.45 53.10
N ILE A 195 -58.94 18.12 53.66
CA ILE A 195 -59.06 18.86 54.94
C ILE A 195 -58.26 20.17 54.78
#